data_AF-A0A3P8BIR5-F1
#
_entry.id   AF-A0A3P8BIR5-F1
#
_cell.length_a   1.000
_cell.length_b   1.000
_cell.length_c   1.000
_cell.angle_alpha   90.00
_cell.angle_beta   90.00
_cell.angle_gamma   90.00
#
_symmetry.space_group_name_H-M   'P 1'
#
loop_
_entity.id
_entity.type
_entity.pdbx_description
1 polymer ?
#
loop_
_entity_poly.entity_id
_entity_poly.type
_entity_poly.pdbx_seq_one_letter_code
_entity_poly.pdbx_strand_id
1 'polypeptide(L)'
;METARTMATFDEIYERLCTIIYVLFDLKHQVLLPYLTRTNATVAGVLVLDGVLHFDAFPTSQGVPDGFEETFPTAARELYEHQHMGDFIEVIGRERKDDDVAQHFYTAFARSTATLANDWSFQPWLLLLRLPVESLTSVEDMQRMHPYLFTDHSSFLFHSHQDINLPTIYVSDTLKLRGVRQYCSYCDSLFMLTEQNMRFLTVIVETVIRTVVFLSESEDEGEEEEEEEEEEEVEEKMRMDDENDD
;
A
#
# COMPACT_ATOMS: atom_id res chain seq x y z
N MET A 1 17.08 -13.12 -15.25
CA MET A 1 16.71 -14.15 -16.26
C MET A 1 16.18 -15.43 -15.60
N GLU A 2 16.79 -15.92 -14.50
CA GLU A 2 16.22 -17.05 -13.74
C GLU A 2 14.91 -16.71 -13.05
N THR A 3 14.77 -15.54 -12.41
CA THR A 3 13.50 -15.11 -11.79
C THR A 3 12.35 -15.08 -12.79
N ALA A 4 12.57 -14.57 -14.02
CA ALA A 4 11.57 -14.54 -15.08
C ALA A 4 11.17 -15.94 -15.58
N ARG A 5 12.11 -16.90 -15.56
CA ARG A 5 11.81 -18.31 -15.87
C ARG A 5 11.03 -18.96 -14.74
N THR A 6 11.42 -18.73 -13.49
CA THR A 6 10.69 -19.20 -12.31
C THR A 6 9.27 -18.65 -12.28
N MET A 7 9.06 -17.38 -12.66
CA MET A 7 7.75 -16.75 -12.81
C MET A 7 6.90 -17.46 -13.87
N ALA A 8 7.42 -17.64 -15.09
CA ALA A 8 6.70 -18.34 -16.15
C ALA A 8 6.37 -19.80 -15.80
N THR A 9 7.26 -20.48 -15.06
CA THR A 9 7.02 -21.85 -14.57
C THR A 9 5.99 -21.89 -13.44
N PHE A 10 5.91 -20.89 -12.57
CA PHE A 10 4.87 -20.85 -11.54
C PHE A 10 3.49 -20.62 -12.14
N ASP A 11 3.36 -19.75 -13.14
CA ASP A 11 2.09 -19.50 -13.85
C ASP A 11 1.62 -20.73 -14.64
N GLU A 12 2.54 -21.55 -15.15
CA GLU A 12 2.21 -22.80 -15.86
C GLU A 12 1.82 -23.94 -14.89
N ILE A 13 2.34 -23.94 -13.66
CA ILE A 13 2.12 -25.01 -12.67
C ILE A 13 0.87 -24.76 -11.82
N TYR A 14 0.61 -23.51 -11.47
CA TYR A 14 -0.53 -23.14 -10.67
C TYR A 14 -1.46 -22.34 -11.57
N GLU A 15 -2.52 -22.98 -12.10
CA GLU A 15 -3.67 -22.30 -12.74
C GLU A 15 -4.29 -21.32 -11.72
N ARG A 16 -3.62 -20.19 -11.48
CA ARG A 16 -4.02 -19.15 -10.55
C ARG A 16 -4.57 -17.99 -11.37
N LEU A 17 -5.65 -17.40 -10.88
CA LEU A 17 -6.23 -16.18 -11.41
C LEU A 17 -5.23 -15.01 -11.28
N CYS A 18 -4.43 -14.96 -10.20
CA CYS A 18 -3.41 -13.92 -9.97
C CYS A 18 -2.03 -14.49 -9.56
N THR A 19 -0.96 -13.92 -10.11
CA THR A 19 0.44 -14.27 -9.78
C THR A 19 1.04 -13.31 -8.76
N ILE A 20 1.39 -13.82 -7.57
CA ILE A 20 2.12 -13.04 -6.56
C ILE A 20 3.61 -13.03 -6.90
N ILE A 21 4.15 -11.86 -7.25
CA ILE A 21 5.55 -11.70 -7.61
C ILE A 21 6.30 -10.98 -6.47
N TYR A 22 7.21 -11.71 -5.80
CA TYR A 22 8.20 -11.10 -4.91
C TYR A 22 9.36 -10.54 -5.75
N VAL A 23 9.29 -9.27 -6.12
CA VAL A 23 10.36 -8.59 -6.86
C VAL A 23 11.37 -8.01 -5.86
N LEU A 24 12.54 -8.65 -5.74
CA LEU A 24 13.69 -8.04 -5.08
C LEU A 24 14.31 -6.99 -6.03
N PHE A 25 14.76 -5.88 -5.43
CA PHE A 25 15.21 -4.65 -6.07
C PHE A 25 16.08 -4.86 -7.33
N ASP A 26 15.89 -3.99 -8.33
CA ASP A 26 16.58 -3.91 -9.64
C ASP A 26 15.97 -4.73 -10.82
N LEU A 27 14.94 -5.54 -10.59
CA LEU A 27 14.30 -6.32 -11.67
C LEU A 27 13.15 -5.60 -12.38
N LYS A 28 12.72 -4.41 -11.93
CA LYS A 28 11.56 -3.71 -12.48
C LYS A 28 11.70 -3.42 -13.98
N HIS A 29 12.75 -2.68 -14.37
CA HIS A 29 12.93 -2.22 -15.75
C HIS A 29 13.37 -3.35 -16.69
N GLN A 30 14.14 -4.31 -16.17
CA GLN A 30 14.74 -5.38 -16.98
C GLN A 30 13.83 -6.60 -17.11
N VAL A 31 12.92 -6.82 -16.16
CA VAL A 31 12.10 -8.04 -16.10
C VAL A 31 10.61 -7.72 -16.00
N LEU A 32 10.18 -6.92 -15.02
CA LEU A 32 8.75 -6.72 -14.74
C LEU A 32 8.04 -6.01 -15.90
N LEU A 33 8.47 -4.81 -16.29
CA LEU A 33 7.79 -4.06 -17.35
C LEU A 33 7.75 -4.84 -18.68
N PRO A 34 8.87 -5.42 -19.19
CA PRO A 34 8.82 -6.25 -20.40
C PRO A 34 7.92 -7.48 -20.27
N TYR A 35 7.84 -8.08 -19.07
CA TYR A 35 6.95 -9.21 -18.81
C TYR A 35 5.48 -8.82 -18.94
N LEU A 36 5.07 -7.74 -18.28
CA LEU A 36 3.70 -7.22 -18.33
C LEU A 36 3.30 -6.86 -19.76
N THR A 37 4.17 -6.15 -20.49
CA THR A 37 3.91 -5.82 -21.91
C THR A 37 3.74 -7.06 -22.80
N ARG A 38 4.51 -8.12 -22.56
CA ARG A 38 4.47 -9.33 -23.39
C ARG A 38 3.26 -10.24 -23.08
N THR A 39 2.86 -10.29 -21.81
CA THR A 39 1.81 -11.20 -21.33
C THR A 39 0.44 -10.52 -21.27
N ASN A 40 0.39 -9.18 -21.37
CA ASN A 40 -0.79 -8.37 -21.10
C ASN A 40 -1.34 -8.56 -19.68
N ALA A 41 -0.49 -9.03 -18.75
CA ALA A 41 -0.84 -9.16 -17.35
C ALA A 41 -0.94 -7.78 -16.69
N THR A 42 -1.85 -7.66 -15.73
CA THR A 42 -2.06 -6.48 -14.88
C THR A 42 -1.31 -6.63 -13.55
N VAL A 43 -1.21 -5.54 -12.80
CA VAL A 43 -0.66 -5.53 -11.44
C VAL A 43 -1.74 -5.06 -10.48
N ALA A 44 -2.24 -5.96 -9.63
CA ALA A 44 -3.25 -5.65 -8.62
C ALA A 44 -2.73 -4.64 -7.57
N GLY A 45 -1.44 -4.72 -7.22
CA GLY A 45 -0.81 -3.74 -6.35
C GLY A 45 0.66 -4.01 -6.07
N VAL A 46 1.38 -2.95 -5.70
CA VAL A 46 2.77 -2.99 -5.28
C VAL A 46 2.87 -2.40 -3.88
N LEU A 47 3.39 -3.19 -2.95
CA LEU A 47 3.69 -2.74 -1.60
C LEU A 47 5.21 -2.61 -1.46
N VAL A 48 5.70 -1.39 -1.24
CA VAL A 48 7.11 -1.11 -0.97
C VAL A 48 7.26 -0.82 0.52
N LEU A 49 7.98 -1.68 1.23
CA LEU A 49 8.24 -1.51 2.67
C LEU A 49 9.69 -1.05 2.87
N ASP A 50 9.90 0.01 3.64
CA ASP A 50 11.24 0.44 4.06
C ASP A 50 11.19 1.01 5.48
N GLY A 51 12.05 0.45 6.36
CA GLY A 51 12.08 0.71 7.79
C GLY A 51 10.70 0.60 8.43
N VAL A 52 10.40 -0.55 9.03
CA VAL A 52 9.08 -0.81 9.65
C VAL A 52 9.24 -1.32 11.08
N LEU A 53 10.38 -1.04 11.70
CA LEU A 53 10.76 -1.58 13.00
C LEU A 53 10.81 -0.50 14.08
N HIS A 54 10.73 0.77 13.73
CA HIS A 54 10.84 1.86 14.68
C HIS A 54 9.47 2.36 15.13
N PHE A 55 8.95 1.81 16.24
CA PHE A 55 7.80 2.36 16.94
C PHE A 55 8.29 3.27 18.08
N ASP A 56 7.71 4.46 18.22
CA ASP A 56 8.08 5.40 19.28
C ASP A 56 6.87 6.20 19.77
N ALA A 57 6.17 5.70 20.78
CA ALA A 57 4.98 6.35 21.34
C ALA A 57 5.30 7.43 22.39
N PHE A 58 6.51 8.00 22.39
CA PHE A 58 6.82 9.15 23.23
C PHE A 58 6.48 10.45 22.50
N PRO A 59 5.90 11.47 23.18
CA PRO A 59 5.61 12.76 22.55
C PRO A 59 6.86 13.36 21.90
N THR A 60 6.68 14.06 20.77
CA THR A 60 7.74 14.71 19.99
C THR A 60 8.82 13.78 19.42
N SER A 61 8.58 12.47 19.40
CA SER A 61 9.48 11.48 18.78
C SER A 61 9.37 11.44 17.26
N GLN A 62 8.37 12.10 16.66
CA GLN A 62 8.20 12.22 15.22
C GLN A 62 8.56 13.63 14.73
N GLY A 63 9.61 13.72 13.90
CA GLY A 63 9.91 14.88 13.08
C GLY A 63 9.15 14.85 11.75
N VAL A 64 9.10 15.99 11.06
CA VAL A 64 8.55 16.10 9.71
C VAL A 64 9.49 16.93 8.82
N PRO A 65 9.50 16.73 7.50
CA PRO A 65 10.27 17.58 6.59
C PRO A 65 9.78 19.04 6.59
N ASP A 66 10.65 19.95 6.15
CA ASP A 66 10.25 21.34 5.91
C ASP A 66 9.11 21.40 4.87
N GLY A 67 8.10 22.24 5.12
CA GLY A 67 6.92 22.38 4.25
C GLY A 67 5.92 21.21 4.33
N PHE A 68 6.05 20.32 5.33
CA PHE A 68 5.09 19.21 5.52
C PHE A 68 3.65 19.70 5.75
N GLU A 69 3.45 20.71 6.60
CA GLU A 69 2.11 21.25 6.90
C GLU A 69 1.45 21.90 5.68
N GLU A 70 2.24 22.55 4.84
CA GLU A 70 1.77 23.17 3.61
C GLU A 70 1.38 22.11 2.57
N THR A 71 2.12 21.00 2.54
CA THR A 71 1.93 19.92 1.57
C THR A 71 0.80 18.98 1.98
N PHE A 72 0.75 18.58 3.25
CA PHE A 72 -0.18 17.60 3.79
C PHE A 72 -0.87 18.15 5.05
N PRO A 73 -1.73 19.18 4.92
CA PRO A 73 -2.33 19.86 6.06
C PRO A 73 -3.17 18.93 6.94
N THR A 74 -3.87 17.95 6.34
CA THR A 74 -4.65 16.96 7.10
C THR A 74 -3.73 16.06 7.94
N ALA A 75 -2.67 15.51 7.34
CA ALA A 75 -1.70 14.66 8.03
C ALA A 75 -0.94 15.43 9.14
N ALA A 76 -0.63 16.72 8.90
CA ALA A 76 -0.01 17.59 9.89
C ALA A 76 -0.90 17.81 11.11
N ARG A 77 -2.21 18.01 10.89
CA ARG A 77 -3.19 18.11 11.98
C ARG A 77 -3.28 16.80 12.77
N GLU A 78 -3.35 15.65 12.09
CA GLU A 78 -3.39 14.34 12.75
C GLU A 78 -2.15 14.11 13.62
N LEU A 79 -0.94 14.39 13.09
CA LEU A 79 0.29 14.32 13.87
C LEU A 79 0.28 15.25 15.09
N TYR A 80 -0.25 16.45 14.94
CA TYR A 80 -0.37 17.40 16.04
C TYR A 80 -1.33 16.90 17.13
N GLU A 81 -2.48 16.34 16.73
CA GLU A 81 -3.47 15.71 17.64
C GLU A 81 -2.86 14.50 18.38
N HIS A 82 -1.95 13.79 17.73
CA HIS A 82 -1.15 12.69 18.29
C HIS A 82 0.17 13.16 18.95
N GLN A 83 0.29 14.44 19.32
CA GLN A 83 1.45 14.98 20.06
C GLN A 83 2.82 14.74 19.39
N HIS A 84 2.84 14.61 18.05
CA HIS A 84 4.02 14.23 17.28
C HIS A 84 4.68 12.94 17.81
N MET A 85 3.87 11.96 18.20
CA MET A 85 4.34 10.61 18.52
C MET A 85 4.60 9.82 17.23
N GLY A 86 5.61 8.96 17.24
CA GLY A 86 5.91 7.98 16.20
C GLY A 86 5.17 6.66 16.43
N ASP A 87 3.91 6.71 16.87
CA ASP A 87 3.04 5.56 17.15
C ASP A 87 2.21 5.12 15.94
N PHE A 88 2.63 5.48 14.73
CA PHE A 88 1.96 5.19 13.48
C PHE A 88 2.89 4.52 12.47
N ILE A 89 2.30 3.98 11.39
CA ILE A 89 3.04 3.68 10.16
C ILE A 89 2.57 4.64 9.05
N GLU A 90 3.53 5.22 8.35
CA GLU A 90 3.28 6.08 7.20
C GLU A 90 2.92 5.22 5.99
N VAL A 91 1.90 5.63 5.25
CA VAL A 91 1.51 5.03 3.97
C VAL A 91 1.46 6.14 2.94
N ILE A 92 2.29 6.05 1.90
CA ILE A 92 2.35 7.02 0.82
C ILE A 92 1.83 6.38 -0.47
N GLY A 93 0.89 7.03 -1.14
CA GLY A 93 0.39 6.63 -2.46
C GLY A 93 0.03 7.85 -3.30
N ARG A 94 -0.13 7.69 -4.61
CA ARG A 94 -0.65 8.74 -5.50
C ARG A 94 -2.14 8.90 -5.28
N GLU A 95 -2.56 10.16 -5.17
CA GLU A 95 -3.98 10.50 -5.12
C GLU A 95 -4.72 9.89 -6.33
N ARG A 96 -5.88 9.26 -6.09
CA ARG A 96 -6.76 8.61 -7.09
C ARG A 96 -6.23 7.37 -7.79
N LYS A 97 -4.91 7.17 -7.91
CA LYS A 97 -4.33 6.00 -8.59
C LYS A 97 -4.07 4.82 -7.68
N ASP A 98 -3.75 5.11 -6.42
CA ASP A 98 -3.31 4.09 -5.46
C ASP A 98 -4.34 3.93 -4.31
N ASP A 99 -5.54 4.50 -4.46
CA ASP A 99 -6.58 4.55 -3.42
C ASP A 99 -7.10 3.17 -3.04
N ASP A 100 -7.30 2.26 -4.00
CA ASP A 100 -7.81 0.91 -3.74
C ASP A 100 -6.80 0.10 -2.92
N VAL A 101 -5.53 0.05 -3.36
CA VAL A 101 -4.45 -0.63 -2.63
C VAL A 101 -4.27 -0.03 -1.24
N ALA A 102 -4.33 1.31 -1.11
CA ALA A 102 -4.26 1.98 0.19
C ALA A 102 -5.45 1.62 1.08
N GLN A 103 -6.65 1.48 0.53
CA GLN A 103 -7.87 1.12 1.26
C GLN A 103 -7.83 -0.34 1.74
N HIS A 104 -7.31 -1.27 0.93
CA HIS A 104 -7.09 -2.66 1.35
C HIS A 104 -6.07 -2.73 2.47
N PHE A 105 -4.96 -1.99 2.35
CA PHE A 105 -3.96 -1.90 3.41
C PHE A 105 -4.55 -1.31 4.70
N TYR A 106 -5.34 -0.23 4.59
CA TYR A 106 -6.03 0.38 5.73
C TYR A 106 -6.94 -0.62 6.45
N THR A 107 -7.76 -1.34 5.69
CA THR A 107 -8.71 -2.33 6.22
C THR A 107 -7.96 -3.49 6.89
N ALA A 108 -6.89 -3.97 6.26
CA ALA A 108 -6.02 -5.01 6.82
C ALA A 108 -5.34 -4.54 8.12
N PHE A 109 -4.89 -3.29 8.18
CA PHE A 109 -4.25 -2.71 9.35
C PHE A 109 -5.21 -2.57 10.53
N ALA A 110 -6.42 -2.07 10.28
CA ALA A 110 -7.47 -1.96 11.29
C ALA A 110 -7.82 -3.34 11.89
N ARG A 111 -7.93 -4.38 11.04
CA ARG A 111 -8.16 -5.76 11.51
C ARG A 111 -6.98 -6.31 12.32
N SER A 112 -5.76 -6.06 11.86
CA SER A 112 -4.54 -6.56 12.51
C SER A 112 -4.34 -5.91 13.88
N THR A 113 -4.50 -4.59 13.98
CA THR A 113 -4.43 -3.84 15.25
C THR A 113 -5.51 -4.27 16.24
N ALA A 114 -6.76 -4.44 15.79
CA ALA A 114 -7.84 -4.93 16.66
C ALA A 114 -7.56 -6.32 17.27
N THR A 115 -6.77 -7.15 16.58
CA THR A 115 -6.45 -8.51 17.02
C THR A 115 -5.17 -8.57 17.85
N LEU A 116 -4.13 -7.85 17.44
CA LEU A 116 -2.76 -8.01 17.96
C LEU A 116 -2.33 -6.89 18.92
N ALA A 117 -3.06 -5.77 18.94
CA ALA A 117 -2.75 -4.59 19.74
C ALA A 117 -3.87 -4.19 20.71
N ASN A 118 -4.80 -5.10 21.03
CA ASN A 118 -5.94 -4.82 21.90
C ASN A 118 -5.56 -4.50 23.37
N ASP A 119 -4.40 -4.96 23.82
CA ASP A 119 -3.85 -4.80 25.16
C ASP A 119 -2.80 -3.67 25.24
N TRP A 120 -2.54 -2.97 24.13
CA TRP A 120 -1.55 -1.91 24.12
C TRP A 120 -2.05 -0.67 24.86
N SER A 121 -1.13 0.04 25.51
CA SER A 121 -1.42 1.36 26.09
C SER A 121 -1.56 2.46 25.06
N PHE A 122 -1.18 2.19 23.82
CA PHE A 122 -1.25 3.09 22.67
C PHE A 122 -1.96 2.37 21.54
N GLN A 123 -2.67 3.11 20.71
CA GLN A 123 -3.39 2.56 19.57
C GLN A 123 -2.65 2.92 18.30
N PRO A 124 -1.94 1.96 17.67
CA PRO A 124 -1.23 2.26 16.43
C PRO A 124 -2.21 2.69 15.35
N TRP A 125 -1.79 3.67 14.55
CA TRP A 125 -2.62 4.25 13.49
C TRP A 125 -1.84 4.41 12.18
N LEU A 126 -2.53 4.82 11.12
CA LEU A 126 -1.94 5.05 9.80
C LEU A 126 -1.85 6.54 9.53
N LEU A 127 -0.66 7.02 9.14
CA LEU A 127 -0.51 8.35 8.57
C LEU A 127 -0.53 8.24 7.05
N LEU A 128 -1.66 8.59 6.43
CA LEU A 128 -1.82 8.48 4.98
C LEU A 128 -1.37 9.77 4.29
N LEU A 129 -0.38 9.67 3.40
CA LEU A 129 0.07 10.76 2.53
C LEU A 129 -0.34 10.48 1.09
N ARG A 130 -1.29 11.26 0.57
CA ARG A 130 -1.71 11.20 -0.83
C ARG A 130 -0.91 12.19 -1.65
N LEU A 131 0.02 11.68 -2.45
CA LEU A 131 0.87 12.50 -3.32
C LEU A 131 0.05 13.06 -4.48
N PRO A 132 -0.02 14.38 -4.64
CA PRO A 132 -0.81 15.01 -5.70
C PRO A 132 0.01 15.08 -7.01
N VAL A 133 0.54 13.93 -7.46
CA VAL A 133 1.54 13.83 -8.53
C VAL A 133 1.09 14.49 -9.84
N GLU A 134 -0.19 14.39 -10.18
CA GLU A 134 -0.75 14.98 -11.41
C GLU A 134 -0.79 16.51 -11.38
N SER A 135 -0.73 17.11 -10.19
CA SER A 135 -0.74 18.57 -10.03
C SER A 135 0.66 19.19 -10.04
N LEU A 136 1.72 18.38 -10.03
CA LEU A 136 3.10 18.85 -10.03
C LEU A 136 3.46 19.40 -11.41
N THR A 137 3.61 20.72 -11.51
CA THR A 137 3.86 21.41 -12.81
C THR A 137 5.20 22.10 -12.88
N SER A 138 5.90 22.25 -11.75
CA SER A 138 7.17 22.98 -11.67
C SER A 138 8.29 22.17 -11.01
N VAL A 139 9.52 22.62 -11.21
CA VAL A 139 10.70 22.07 -10.51
C VAL A 139 10.60 22.31 -9.00
N GLU A 140 9.99 23.43 -8.59
CA GLU A 140 9.77 23.75 -7.18
C GLU A 140 8.81 22.73 -6.52
N ASP A 141 7.74 22.35 -7.22
CA ASP A 141 6.82 21.32 -6.72
C ASP A 141 7.54 19.97 -6.56
N MET A 142 8.37 19.59 -7.53
CA MET A 142 9.19 18.38 -7.45
C MET A 142 10.20 18.43 -6.29
N GLN A 143 10.81 19.59 -6.03
CA GLN A 143 11.71 19.78 -4.89
C GLN A 143 10.97 19.66 -3.56
N ARG A 144 9.74 20.19 -3.47
CA ARG A 144 8.88 20.02 -2.29
C ARG A 144 8.51 18.56 -2.05
N MET A 145 8.38 17.76 -3.11
CA MET A 145 8.06 16.33 -3.02
C MET A 145 9.26 15.43 -2.75
N HIS A 146 10.48 15.91 -2.96
CA HIS A 146 11.71 15.14 -2.80
C HIS A 146 11.81 14.37 -1.46
N PRO A 147 11.43 14.93 -0.29
CA PRO A 147 11.47 14.22 0.99
C PRO A 147 10.57 12.99 1.07
N TYR A 148 9.60 12.82 0.16
CA TYR A 148 8.64 11.72 0.13
C TYR A 148 8.92 10.74 -1.02
N LEU A 149 9.96 10.99 -1.82
CA LEU A 149 10.29 10.26 -3.05
C LEU A 149 11.73 9.71 -3.05
N PHE A 150 12.38 9.61 -1.89
CA PHE A 150 13.81 9.29 -1.80
C PHE A 150 14.13 7.78 -1.85
N THR A 151 13.13 6.90 -1.79
CA THR A 151 13.32 5.44 -1.87
C THR A 151 12.81 4.88 -3.20
N ASP A 152 12.94 3.57 -3.37
CA ASP A 152 12.71 2.89 -4.63
C ASP A 152 11.24 2.91 -5.09
N HIS A 153 10.28 3.23 -4.20
CA HIS A 153 8.87 3.41 -4.58
C HIS A 153 8.72 4.51 -5.64
N SER A 154 9.55 5.55 -5.60
CA SER A 154 9.55 6.62 -6.61
C SER A 154 9.69 6.06 -8.03
N SER A 155 10.49 5.01 -8.21
CA SER A 155 10.64 4.35 -9.51
C SER A 155 9.34 3.69 -9.97
N PHE A 156 8.50 3.19 -9.06
CA PHE A 156 7.17 2.63 -9.35
C PHE A 156 6.14 3.72 -9.63
N LEU A 157 6.23 4.88 -8.96
CA LEU A 157 5.35 6.02 -9.21
C LEU A 157 5.65 6.69 -10.56
N PHE A 158 6.93 6.78 -10.93
CA PHE A 158 7.43 7.47 -12.12
C PHE A 158 8.18 6.51 -13.04
N HIS A 159 7.53 6.04 -14.11
CA HIS A 159 8.17 5.17 -15.11
C HIS A 159 7.84 5.55 -16.55
N SER A 160 8.67 5.05 -17.48
CA SER A 160 8.59 5.40 -18.90
C SER A 160 7.38 4.83 -19.63
N HIS A 161 6.83 3.70 -19.16
CA HIS A 161 5.70 3.01 -19.78
C HIS A 161 4.38 3.47 -19.17
N GLN A 162 3.92 4.68 -19.53
CA GLN A 162 2.74 5.33 -18.92
C GLN A 162 1.41 4.57 -19.17
N ASP A 163 1.41 3.62 -20.09
CA ASP A 163 0.32 2.70 -20.42
C ASP A 163 0.13 1.59 -19.39
N ILE A 164 1.17 1.27 -18.62
CA ILE A 164 1.11 0.22 -17.59
C ILE A 164 0.71 0.89 -16.26
N ASN A 165 -0.46 0.52 -15.71
CA ASN A 165 -0.80 0.96 -14.36
C ASN A 165 -0.04 0.10 -13.33
N LEU A 166 0.63 0.74 -12.39
CA LEU A 166 1.29 0.09 -11.25
C LEU A 166 0.76 0.72 -9.96
N PRO A 167 -0.42 0.31 -9.46
CA PRO A 167 -0.93 0.77 -8.18
C PRO A 167 0.11 0.49 -7.09
N THR A 168 0.59 1.53 -6.41
CA THR A 168 1.75 1.40 -5.51
C THR A 168 1.54 2.17 -4.21
N ILE A 169 1.76 1.51 -3.09
CA ILE A 169 1.90 2.15 -1.79
C ILE A 169 3.31 1.95 -1.24
N TYR A 170 3.81 2.96 -0.55
CA TYR A 170 5.05 2.92 0.22
C TYR A 170 4.72 2.98 1.70
N VAL A 171 5.28 2.05 2.47
CA VAL A 171 4.98 1.86 3.89
C VAL A 171 6.25 2.00 4.70
N SER A 172 6.27 2.91 5.67
CA SER A 172 7.48 3.24 6.43
C SER A 172 7.21 3.76 7.84
N ASP A 173 8.19 3.58 8.71
CA ASP A 173 8.29 4.18 10.04
C ASP A 173 8.88 5.60 10.00
N THR A 174 8.91 6.24 8.82
CA THR A 174 9.50 7.56 8.53
C THR A 174 11.03 7.63 8.72
N LEU A 175 11.68 6.49 8.95
CA LEU A 175 13.13 6.32 8.97
C LEU A 175 13.84 7.31 9.90
N LYS A 176 14.64 8.22 9.31
CA LYS A 176 15.46 9.21 9.99
C LYS A 176 14.64 10.32 10.65
N LEU A 177 13.33 10.35 10.48
CA LEU A 177 12.46 11.34 11.10
C LEU A 177 11.90 10.86 12.44
N ARG A 178 12.18 9.62 12.87
CA ARG A 178 11.62 9.06 14.10
C ARG A 178 12.68 8.72 15.13
N GLY A 179 12.35 8.99 16.39
CA GLY A 179 13.08 8.60 17.60
C GLY A 179 14.58 8.82 17.52
N VAL A 180 15.35 7.80 17.88
CA VAL A 180 16.83 7.87 17.90
C VAL A 180 17.45 8.09 16.52
N ARG A 181 16.75 7.69 15.44
CA ARG A 181 17.25 7.81 14.06
C ARG A 181 17.30 9.26 13.59
N GLN A 182 16.58 10.17 14.24
CA GLN A 182 16.71 11.62 14.06
C GLN A 182 18.12 12.13 14.37
N TYR A 183 18.78 11.53 15.35
CA TYR A 183 20.11 11.95 15.81
C TYR A 183 21.22 11.07 15.27
N CYS A 184 20.90 9.84 14.84
CA CYS A 184 21.88 8.88 14.37
C CYS A 184 21.33 7.98 13.25
N SER A 185 21.64 8.33 12.01
CA SER A 185 21.18 7.59 10.83
C SER A 185 21.73 6.16 10.73
N TYR A 186 22.87 5.88 11.39
CA TYR A 186 23.55 4.57 11.38
C TYR A 186 23.29 3.76 12.65
N CYS A 187 22.40 4.21 13.54
CA CYS A 187 22.10 3.53 14.78
C CYS A 187 21.03 2.43 14.61
N ASP A 188 21.06 1.75 13.46
CA ASP A 188 20.25 0.56 13.23
C ASP A 188 21.01 -0.66 13.74
N SER A 189 20.59 -1.19 14.89
CA SER A 189 21.23 -2.37 15.46
C SER A 189 20.26 -3.17 16.32
N LEU A 190 20.71 -4.32 16.83
CA LEU A 190 19.88 -5.25 17.58
C LEU A 190 19.21 -4.64 18.84
N PHE A 191 19.70 -3.51 19.37
CA PHE A 191 19.01 -2.84 20.49
C PHE A 191 17.62 -2.31 20.10
N MET A 192 17.35 -2.14 18.81
CA MET A 192 16.05 -1.73 18.27
C MET A 192 15.02 -2.87 18.30
N LEU A 193 15.43 -4.11 18.55
CA LEU A 193 14.54 -5.28 18.69
C LEU A 193 13.92 -5.34 20.09
N THR A 194 13.29 -4.24 20.51
CA THR A 194 12.52 -4.19 21.76
C THR A 194 11.23 -5.00 21.59
N GLU A 195 10.63 -5.42 22.71
CA GLU A 195 9.34 -6.10 22.68
C GLU A 195 8.28 -5.28 21.92
N GLN A 196 8.21 -3.97 22.20
CA GLN A 196 7.28 -3.06 21.56
C GLN A 196 7.48 -2.98 20.03
N ASN A 197 8.73 -2.83 19.58
CA ASN A 197 9.05 -2.79 18.15
C ASN A 197 8.74 -4.12 17.44
N MET A 198 9.02 -5.26 18.10
CA MET A 198 8.69 -6.57 17.55
C MET A 198 7.17 -6.81 17.49
N ARG A 199 6.42 -6.36 18.49
CA ARG A 199 4.96 -6.41 18.45
C ARG A 199 4.40 -5.51 17.35
N PHE A 200 4.95 -4.31 17.16
CA PHE A 200 4.55 -3.42 16.05
C PHE A 200 4.85 -4.06 14.69
N LEU A 201 6.05 -4.60 14.52
CA LEU A 201 6.42 -5.32 13.31
C LEU A 201 5.47 -6.49 13.02
N THR A 202 5.01 -7.19 14.05
CA THR A 202 4.03 -8.29 13.90
C THR A 202 2.70 -7.77 13.32
N VAL A 203 2.23 -6.60 13.77
CA VAL A 203 1.04 -5.94 13.19
C VAL A 203 1.26 -5.61 11.72
N ILE A 204 2.43 -5.07 11.37
CA ILE A 204 2.75 -4.71 9.98
C ILE A 204 2.84 -5.96 9.09
N VAL A 205 3.50 -7.02 9.54
CA VAL A 205 3.61 -8.28 8.81
C VAL A 205 2.23 -8.89 8.57
N GLU A 206 1.38 -8.96 9.59
CA GLU A 206 0.00 -9.46 9.47
C GLU A 206 -0.82 -8.60 8.49
N THR A 207 -0.65 -7.28 8.55
CA THR A 207 -1.30 -6.34 7.63
C THR A 207 -0.90 -6.60 6.18
N VAL A 208 0.41 -6.77 5.92
CA VAL A 208 0.93 -7.08 4.58
C VAL A 208 0.38 -8.41 4.08
N ILE A 209 0.41 -9.47 4.91
CA ILE A 209 -0.12 -10.78 4.54
C ILE A 209 -1.58 -10.66 4.13
N ARG A 210 -2.41 -10.00 4.96
CA ARG A 210 -3.84 -9.81 4.66
C ARG A 210 -4.08 -8.98 3.41
N THR A 211 -3.28 -7.95 3.19
CA THR A 211 -3.39 -7.10 1.99
C THR A 211 -3.04 -7.90 0.74
N VAL A 212 -1.97 -8.70 0.78
CA VAL A 212 -1.56 -9.54 -0.35
C VAL A 212 -2.61 -10.62 -0.64
N VAL A 213 -3.17 -11.27 0.38
CA VAL A 213 -4.27 -12.24 0.19
C VAL A 213 -5.44 -11.57 -0.49
N PHE A 214 -5.89 -10.42 0.01
CA PHE A 214 -7.02 -9.69 -0.58
C PHE A 214 -6.77 -9.34 -2.05
N LEU A 215 -5.62 -8.73 -2.36
CA LEU A 215 -5.24 -8.35 -3.73
C LEU A 215 -5.06 -9.56 -4.67
N SER A 216 -4.91 -10.77 -4.13
CA SER A 216 -4.79 -12.00 -4.94
C SER A 216 -6.13 -12.68 -5.20
N GLU A 217 -7.19 -12.29 -4.49
CA GLU A 217 -8.54 -12.85 -4.57
C GLU A 217 -9.52 -11.90 -5.29
N SER A 218 -9.16 -10.63 -5.51
CA SER A 218 -10.09 -9.56 -5.93
C SER A 218 -10.29 -9.38 -7.44
N GLU A 219 -10.31 -10.44 -8.25
CA GLU A 219 -10.67 -10.34 -9.69
C GLU A 219 -12.02 -10.98 -10.04
N ASP A 220 -12.92 -11.22 -9.07
CA ASP A 220 -14.20 -11.92 -9.28
C ASP A 220 -15.47 -11.11 -8.89
N GLU A 221 -15.43 -9.77 -8.85
CA GLU A 221 -16.64 -8.95 -8.59
C GLU A 221 -17.23 -8.30 -9.86
N GLY A 222 -16.71 -8.63 -11.05
CA GLY A 222 -17.20 -8.10 -12.32
C GLY A 222 -18.15 -9.01 -13.11
N GLU A 223 -18.27 -10.28 -12.73
CA GLU A 223 -19.13 -11.26 -13.41
C GLU A 223 -20.35 -11.67 -12.56
N GLU A 224 -20.28 -11.58 -11.22
CA GLU A 224 -21.44 -11.93 -10.36
C GLU A 224 -22.55 -10.86 -10.38
N GLU A 225 -22.25 -9.56 -10.59
CA GLU A 225 -23.28 -8.52 -10.70
C GLU A 225 -24.04 -8.55 -12.06
N GLU A 226 -23.41 -9.01 -13.16
CA GLU A 226 -24.10 -9.18 -14.45
C GLU A 226 -24.97 -10.46 -14.47
N GLU A 227 -24.59 -11.53 -13.78
CA GLU A 227 -25.43 -12.74 -13.66
C GLU A 227 -26.64 -12.54 -12.72
N GLU A 228 -26.52 -11.77 -11.63
CA GLU A 228 -27.67 -11.45 -10.77
C GLU A 228 -28.67 -10.49 -11.46
N GLU A 229 -28.21 -9.51 -12.26
CA GLU A 229 -29.12 -8.65 -13.03
C GLU A 229 -29.82 -9.39 -14.19
N GLU A 230 -29.16 -10.35 -14.86
CA GLU A 230 -29.80 -11.17 -15.89
C GLU A 230 -30.80 -12.18 -15.28
N GLU A 231 -30.54 -12.75 -14.09
CA GLU A 231 -31.51 -13.64 -13.42
C GLU A 231 -32.75 -12.88 -12.90
N GLU A 232 -32.61 -11.66 -12.37
CA GLU A 232 -33.76 -10.83 -11.98
C GLU A 232 -34.61 -10.39 -13.19
N GLU A 233 -34.01 -10.02 -14.32
CA GLU A 233 -34.77 -9.67 -15.53
C GLU A 233 -35.53 -10.88 -16.11
N VAL A 234 -34.98 -12.09 -16.02
CA VAL A 234 -35.64 -13.31 -16.49
C VAL A 234 -36.79 -13.73 -15.57
N GLU A 235 -36.64 -13.61 -14.24
CA GLU A 235 -37.73 -13.88 -13.30
C GLU A 235 -38.88 -12.87 -13.42
N GLU A 236 -38.58 -11.57 -13.62
CA GLU A 236 -39.62 -10.56 -13.77
C GLU A 236 -40.43 -10.76 -15.08
N LYS A 237 -39.75 -11.19 -16.15
CA LYS A 237 -40.39 -11.50 -17.43
C LYS A 237 -41.27 -12.75 -17.36
N MET A 238 -40.87 -13.78 -16.62
CA MET A 238 -41.71 -14.97 -16.40
C MET A 238 -42.96 -14.67 -15.54
N ARG A 239 -42.89 -13.74 -14.59
CA ARG A 239 -44.07 -13.33 -13.79
C ARG A 239 -45.10 -12.54 -14.60
N MET A 240 -44.68 -11.73 -15.58
CA MET A 240 -45.62 -10.94 -16.38
C MET A 240 -46.37 -11.75 -17.44
N ASP A 241 -45.83 -12.89 -17.87
CA ASP A 241 -46.49 -13.76 -18.85
C ASP A 241 -47.60 -14.63 -18.21
N ASP A 242 -47.51 -14.94 -16.91
CA ASP A 242 -48.54 -15.70 -16.17
C ASP A 242 -49.76 -14.85 -15.76
N GLU A 243 -49.67 -13.51 -15.75
CA GLU A 243 -50.79 -12.62 -15.39
C GLU A 243 -51.69 -12.22 -16.58
N ASN A 244 -51.39 -12.66 -17.81
CA ASN A 244 -52.16 -12.32 -19.02
C ASN A 244 -53.07 -13.43 -19.56
N ASP A 245 -53.17 -14.57 -18.87
CA ASP A 245 -53.95 -15.75 -19.32
C ASP A 245 -55.25 -16.01 -18.53
N ASP A 246 -55.78 -15.01 -17.79
CA ASP A 246 -57.12 -15.04 -17.15
C ASP A 246 -58.10 -13.99 -17.71
#